data_AF-A0A5C9AKF5-F1
#
_entry.id   AF-A0A5C9AKF5-F1
#
_cell.length_a   1.000
_cell.length_b   1.000
_cell.length_c   1.000
_cell.angle_alpha   90.00
_cell.angle_beta   90.00
_cell.angle_gamma   90.00
#
_symmetry.space_group_name_H-M   'P 1'
#
loop_
_entity.id
_entity.type
_entity.pdbx_description
1 polymer ?
#
loop_
_entity_poly.entity_id
_entity_poly.type
_entity_poly.pdbx_seq_one_letter_code
_entity_poly.pdbx_strand_id
1 'polypeptide(L)'
;MKLTLKNLSMAIMMSTIVMGSSAMAADSNEKIVIAHRGASGYLPEHTLPAKAMAYAQGADYLEQDLVMTKDDNLVVLHDHYLDRVTDVADRFPDRARKDGRYYAIDFTLDEIKSLKFTEGFDIENGKKVQTYPGRFPMG
;
A
#
# COMPACT_ATOMS: atom_id res chain seq x y z
N MET A 1 8.25 10.26 -63.65
CA MET A 1 9.01 9.57 -62.59
C MET A 1 8.04 8.63 -61.86
N LYS A 2 8.06 7.32 -62.15
CA LYS A 2 7.10 6.36 -61.56
C LYS A 2 7.57 6.00 -60.14
N LEU A 3 6.95 6.58 -59.12
CA LEU A 3 7.07 6.08 -57.75
C LEU A 3 6.40 4.70 -57.72
N THR A 4 7.18 3.64 -57.58
CA THR A 4 6.66 2.27 -57.48
C THR A 4 6.07 2.04 -56.10
N LEU A 5 4.97 1.27 -56.02
CA LEU A 5 4.24 0.96 -54.77
C LEU A 5 5.16 0.48 -53.63
N LYS A 6 6.26 -0.21 -53.95
CA LYS A 6 7.30 -0.64 -52.99
C LYS A 6 7.91 0.53 -52.20
N ASN A 7 8.12 1.68 -52.85
CA ASN A 7 8.71 2.86 -52.20
C ASN A 7 7.70 3.54 -51.27
N LEU A 8 6.41 3.41 -51.54
CA LEU A 8 5.33 3.93 -50.70
C LEU A 8 5.13 3.06 -49.44
N SER A 9 5.19 1.73 -49.58
CA SER A 9 5.15 0.79 -48.45
C SER A 9 6.31 1.01 -47.49
N MET A 10 7.51 1.21 -48.02
CA MET A 10 8.73 1.41 -47.23
C MET A 10 8.72 2.77 -46.52
N ALA A 11 8.22 3.83 -47.17
CA ALA A 11 8.06 5.14 -46.55
C ALA A 11 7.01 5.14 -45.42
N ILE A 12 5.88 4.42 -45.58
CA ILE A 12 4.86 4.30 -44.52
C ILE A 12 5.41 3.49 -43.33
N MET A 13 6.13 2.40 -43.59
CA MET A 13 6.74 1.57 -42.54
C MET A 13 7.83 2.33 -41.75
N MET A 14 8.60 3.19 -42.43
CA MET A 14 9.62 4.04 -41.79
C MET A 14 8.99 5.20 -41.00
N SER A 15 7.84 5.73 -41.44
CA SER A 15 7.11 6.76 -40.72
C SER A 15 6.46 6.23 -39.43
N THR A 16 5.98 4.99 -39.43
CA THR A 16 5.43 4.35 -38.22
C THR A 16 6.49 4.01 -37.18
N ILE A 17 7.74 3.74 -37.58
CA ILE A 17 8.85 3.46 -36.67
C ILE A 17 9.29 4.73 -35.91
N VAL A 18 9.21 5.90 -36.55
CA VAL A 18 9.62 7.18 -35.92
C VAL A 18 8.61 7.65 -34.88
N MET A 19 7.30 7.39 -35.06
CA MET A 19 6.28 7.77 -34.06
C MET A 19 6.23 6.83 -32.84
N GLY A 20 6.76 5.60 -32.94
CA GLY A 20 6.76 4.63 -31.83
C GLY A 20 7.89 4.79 -30.81
N SER A 21 8.87 5.65 -31.07
CA SER A 21 10.11 5.73 -30.29
C SER A 21 10.13 6.84 -29.23
N SER A 22 9.00 7.52 -28.99
CA SER A 22 8.84 8.39 -27.81
C SER A 22 8.47 7.54 -26.59
N ALA A 23 9.23 6.46 -26.35
CA ALA A 23 9.29 5.92 -25.01
C ALA A 23 9.82 7.07 -24.16
N MET A 24 8.96 7.61 -23.30
CA MET A 24 9.33 8.59 -22.29
C MET A 24 10.52 8.00 -21.54
N ALA A 25 11.73 8.41 -21.92
CA ALA A 25 12.89 8.20 -21.09
C ALA A 25 12.57 9.00 -19.84
N ALA A 26 12.19 8.30 -18.77
CA ALA A 26 12.12 8.91 -17.46
C ALA A 26 13.46 9.63 -17.26
N ASP A 27 13.40 10.93 -16.98
CA ASP A 27 14.60 11.70 -16.68
C ASP A 27 15.26 11.05 -15.47
N SER A 28 16.33 10.30 -15.70
CA SER A 28 16.96 9.46 -14.68
C SER A 28 17.64 10.27 -13.58
N ASN A 29 17.54 11.61 -13.64
CA ASN A 29 18.03 12.55 -12.64
C ASN A 29 16.97 13.04 -11.64
N GLU A 30 15.69 12.70 -11.82
CA GLU A 30 14.65 13.16 -10.89
C GLU A 30 14.66 12.34 -9.59
N LYS A 31 14.99 13.00 -8.47
CA LYS A 31 14.91 12.38 -7.14
C LYS A 31 13.45 12.37 -6.70
N ILE A 32 12.90 11.18 -6.50
CA ILE A 32 11.53 10.99 -6.01
C ILE A 32 11.48 10.68 -4.52
N VAL A 33 10.34 10.98 -3.90
CA VAL A 33 9.97 10.69 -2.51
C VAL A 33 8.76 9.75 -2.50
N ILE A 34 8.94 8.57 -1.93
CA ILE A 34 7.89 7.56 -1.77
C ILE A 34 7.45 7.55 -0.30
N ALA A 35 6.18 7.87 -0.04
CA ALA A 35 5.62 7.89 1.30
C ALA A 35 5.33 6.45 1.79
N HIS A 36 6.28 5.90 2.53
CA HIS A 36 6.19 4.57 3.15
C HIS A 36 5.01 4.50 4.14
N ARG A 37 3.96 3.78 3.73
CA ARG A 37 2.67 3.64 4.39
C ARG A 37 1.91 4.94 4.60
N GLY A 38 2.17 5.94 3.75
CA GLY A 38 1.71 7.31 3.94
C GLY A 38 2.61 8.09 4.90
N ALA A 39 2.05 9.06 5.61
CA ALA A 39 2.76 9.90 6.57
C ALA A 39 2.90 9.19 7.94
N SER A 40 3.41 7.95 7.93
CA SER A 40 3.40 7.01 9.07
C SER A 40 4.19 7.48 10.29
N GLY A 41 5.07 8.47 10.13
CA GLY A 41 5.72 9.14 11.26
C GLY A 41 4.79 10.06 12.07
N TYR A 42 3.60 10.38 11.55
CA TYR A 42 2.69 11.38 12.12
C TYR A 42 1.28 10.84 12.41
N LEU A 43 0.81 9.89 11.61
CA LEU A 43 -0.53 9.30 11.69
C LEU A 43 -0.43 7.78 11.56
N PRO A 44 -1.40 7.00 12.09
CA PRO A 44 -1.35 5.54 12.03
C PRO A 44 -1.20 5.06 10.59
N GLU A 45 -0.28 4.13 10.39
CA GLU A 45 0.14 3.67 9.07
C GLU A 45 -1.03 3.21 8.19
N HIS A 46 -0.91 3.42 6.88
CA HIS A 46 -1.88 3.03 5.86
C HIS A 46 -3.29 3.59 5.93
N THR A 47 -3.64 4.32 6.99
CA THR A 47 -4.94 4.99 7.10
C THR A 47 -5.12 6.07 6.02
N LEU A 48 -6.37 6.31 5.60
CA LEU A 48 -6.67 7.40 4.64
C LEU A 48 -6.15 8.77 5.12
N PRO A 49 -6.24 9.14 6.43
CA PRO A 49 -5.58 10.34 6.94
C PRO A 49 -4.06 10.36 6.75
N ALA A 50 -3.34 9.27 7.00
CA ALA A 50 -1.89 9.20 6.77
C ALA A 50 -1.56 9.39 5.28
N LYS A 51 -2.37 8.82 4.38
CA LYS A 51 -2.22 8.99 2.93
C LYS A 51 -2.54 10.43 2.50
N ALA A 52 -3.59 11.03 3.04
CA ALA A 52 -3.95 12.43 2.76
C ALA A 52 -2.86 13.41 3.23
N MET A 53 -2.27 13.18 4.40
CA MET A 53 -1.16 13.98 4.89
C MET A 53 0.09 13.84 4.01
N ALA A 54 0.45 12.62 3.61
CA ALA A 54 1.59 12.39 2.71
C ALA A 54 1.40 13.08 1.35
N TYR A 55 0.19 13.00 0.80
CA TYR A 55 -0.17 13.74 -0.41
C TYR A 55 -0.01 15.25 -0.21
N ALA A 56 -0.52 15.79 0.88
CA ALA A 56 -0.41 17.22 1.20
C ALA A 56 1.04 17.68 1.45
N GLN A 57 1.93 16.77 1.88
CA GLN A 57 3.36 17.03 2.06
C GLN A 57 4.16 16.97 0.74
N GLY A 58 3.53 16.56 -0.38
CA GLY A 58 4.16 16.54 -1.69
C GLY A 58 4.95 15.27 -2.00
N ALA A 59 4.58 14.12 -1.43
CA ALA A 59 5.16 12.84 -1.83
C ALA A 59 4.78 12.49 -3.29
N ASP A 60 5.76 12.05 -4.08
CA ASP A 60 5.56 11.65 -5.48
C ASP A 60 4.72 10.37 -5.60
N TYR A 61 4.91 9.46 -4.64
CA TYR A 61 4.18 8.19 -4.58
C TYR A 61 3.68 7.91 -3.17
N LEU A 62 2.53 7.25 -3.10
CA LEU A 62 2.02 6.63 -1.88
C LEU A 62 2.27 5.12 -1.99
N GLU A 63 2.81 4.51 -0.95
CA GLU A 63 3.07 3.07 -0.89
C GLU A 63 1.87 2.31 -0.26
N GLN A 64 1.73 1.02 -0.61
CA GLN A 64 0.70 0.10 -0.09
C GLN A 64 1.30 -1.28 0.16
N ASP A 65 1.06 -1.82 1.35
CA ASP A 65 1.22 -3.23 1.66
C ASP A 65 -0.13 -3.92 1.50
N LEU A 66 -0.19 -5.06 0.81
CA LEU A 66 -1.45 -5.74 0.48
C LEU A 66 -1.48 -7.16 1.03
N VAL A 67 -2.59 -7.50 1.68
CA VAL A 67 -2.89 -8.87 2.13
C VAL A 67 -4.34 -9.23 1.78
N MET A 68 -4.65 -10.52 1.79
CA MET A 68 -6.00 -11.03 1.47
C MET A 68 -6.82 -11.29 2.73
N THR A 69 -8.13 -11.07 2.62
CA THR A 69 -9.16 -11.48 3.58
C THR A 69 -9.64 -12.92 3.30
N LYS A 70 -10.46 -13.47 4.20
CA LYS A 70 -11.10 -14.80 4.05
C LYS A 70 -12.04 -14.88 2.84
N ASP A 71 -12.67 -13.76 2.51
CA ASP A 71 -13.63 -13.59 1.40
C ASP A 71 -13.00 -12.92 0.18
N ASP A 72 -11.69 -13.16 -0.04
CA ASP A 72 -10.92 -12.83 -1.24
C ASP A 72 -10.85 -11.33 -1.60
N ASN A 73 -10.96 -10.44 -0.61
CA ASN A 73 -10.72 -9.01 -0.79
C ASN A 73 -9.27 -8.66 -0.48
N LEU A 74 -8.71 -7.69 -1.22
CA LEU A 74 -7.44 -7.07 -0.86
C LEU A 74 -7.67 -5.94 0.15
N VAL A 75 -6.88 -5.95 1.22
CA VAL A 75 -6.85 -4.87 2.23
C VAL A 75 -5.43 -4.33 2.37
N VAL A 76 -5.33 -3.05 2.75
CA VAL A 76 -4.06 -2.38 2.97
C VAL A 76 -3.63 -2.59 4.43
N LEU A 77 -2.61 -3.43 4.64
CA LEU A 77 -2.11 -3.81 5.96
C LEU A 77 -0.64 -4.25 5.81
N HIS A 78 0.24 -3.79 6.71
CA HIS A 78 1.68 -4.01 6.59
C HIS A 78 2.08 -5.48 6.50
N ASP A 79 1.48 -6.32 7.33
CA ASP A 79 1.70 -7.76 7.32
C ASP A 79 0.36 -8.50 7.43
N HIS A 80 0.41 -9.83 7.39
CA HIS A 80 -0.79 -10.67 7.42
C HIS A 80 -1.44 -10.79 8.81
N TYR A 81 -0.99 -10.04 9.82
CA TYR A 81 -1.53 -10.05 11.18
C TYR A 81 -2.33 -8.79 11.52
N LEU A 82 -3.40 -8.96 12.30
CA LEU A 82 -4.25 -7.88 12.80
C LEU A 82 -3.91 -7.45 14.23
N ASP A 83 -3.24 -8.32 15.01
CA ASP A 83 -3.13 -8.21 16.47
C ASP A 83 -2.08 -7.23 17.01
N ARG A 84 -1.40 -6.46 16.15
CA ARG A 84 -0.43 -5.42 16.54
C ARG A 84 -0.81 -4.02 16.08
N VAL A 85 -1.93 -3.89 15.36
CA VAL A 85 -2.41 -2.61 14.80
C VAL A 85 -3.93 -2.45 14.93
N THR A 86 -4.62 -3.41 15.56
CA THR A 86 -6.08 -3.35 15.78
C THR A 86 -6.49 -3.86 17.17
N ASP A 87 -7.78 -3.74 17.48
CA ASP A 87 -8.45 -4.34 18.65
C ASP A 87 -8.99 -5.76 18.41
N VAL A 88 -8.52 -6.48 17.38
CA VAL A 88 -9.04 -7.82 17.00
C VAL A 88 -9.10 -8.82 18.15
N ALA A 89 -8.13 -8.81 19.06
CA ALA A 89 -8.08 -9.74 20.19
C ALA A 89 -9.19 -9.49 21.22
N ASP A 90 -9.64 -8.24 21.34
CA ASP A 90 -10.74 -7.86 22.22
C ASP A 90 -12.10 -8.11 21.53
N ARG A 91 -12.16 -7.91 20.20
CA ARG A 91 -13.37 -8.04 19.38
C ARG A 91 -13.74 -9.49 19.04
N PHE A 92 -12.73 -10.34 18.84
CA PHE A 92 -12.88 -11.72 18.37
C PHE A 92 -11.97 -12.69 19.15
N PRO A 93 -12.09 -12.79 20.49
CA PRO A 93 -11.11 -13.46 21.35
C PRO A 93 -10.83 -14.94 21.01
N ASP A 94 -11.82 -15.64 20.47
CA ASP A 94 -11.72 -17.07 20.14
C ASP A 94 -11.26 -17.35 18.71
N ARG A 95 -10.77 -16.34 17.99
CA ARG A 95 -10.41 -16.44 16.56
C ARG A 95 -8.91 -16.45 16.29
N ALA A 96 -8.08 -16.48 17.33
CA ALA A 96 -6.65 -16.71 17.18
C ALA A 96 -6.37 -18.10 16.59
N ARG A 97 -5.31 -18.23 15.80
CA ARG A 97 -4.77 -19.53 15.40
C ARG A 97 -4.03 -20.21 16.56
N LYS A 98 -3.56 -21.44 16.33
CA LYS A 98 -2.87 -22.28 17.32
C LYS A 98 -1.61 -21.63 17.93
N ASP A 99 -1.00 -20.69 17.22
CA ASP A 99 0.16 -19.91 17.66
C ASP A 99 -0.22 -18.66 18.47
N GLY A 100 -1.51 -18.43 18.72
CA GLY A 100 -2.03 -17.29 19.46
C GLY A 100 -2.10 -15.99 18.64
N ARG A 101 -1.94 -16.06 17.32
CA ARG A 101 -1.94 -14.88 16.43
C ARG A 101 -3.25 -14.74 15.65
N TYR A 102 -3.57 -13.51 15.28
CA TYR A 102 -4.76 -13.16 14.51
C TYR A 102 -4.40 -12.78 13.08
N TYR A 103 -4.76 -13.63 12.11
CA TYR A 103 -4.39 -13.46 10.71
C TYR A 103 -5.50 -12.79 9.91
N ALA A 104 -5.17 -11.81 9.07
CA ALA A 104 -6.15 -11.13 8.21
C ALA A 104 -6.94 -12.08 7.31
N ILE A 105 -6.29 -13.13 6.78
CA ILE A 105 -6.91 -14.14 5.90
C ILE A 105 -7.99 -14.99 6.58
N ASP A 106 -8.11 -14.94 7.91
CA ASP A 106 -9.15 -15.66 8.65
C ASP A 106 -10.42 -14.84 8.87
N PHE A 107 -10.43 -13.56 8.51
CA PHE A 107 -11.55 -12.63 8.72
C PHE A 107 -12.12 -12.15 7.39
N THR A 108 -13.44 -11.96 7.31
CA THR A 108 -14.06 -11.30 6.15
C THR A 108 -13.69 -9.81 6.11
N LEU A 109 -13.88 -9.17 4.96
CA LEU A 109 -13.71 -7.73 4.84
C LEU A 109 -14.60 -6.96 5.84
N ASP A 110 -15.84 -7.41 6.05
CA ASP A 110 -16.76 -6.79 6.99
C ASP A 110 -16.32 -6.95 8.46
N GLU A 111 -15.77 -8.12 8.82
CA GLU A 111 -15.18 -8.34 10.15
C GLU A 111 -14.02 -7.37 10.38
N ILE A 112 -13.10 -7.25 9.41
CA ILE A 112 -11.93 -6.35 9.47
C ILE A 112 -12.36 -4.88 9.54
N LYS A 113 -13.33 -4.45 8.73
CA LYS A 113 -13.85 -3.07 8.74
C LYS A 113 -14.53 -2.69 10.07
N SER A 114 -14.95 -3.69 10.85
CA SER A 114 -15.54 -3.46 12.19
C SER A 114 -14.52 -3.21 13.29
N LEU A 115 -13.23 -3.44 13.02
CA LEU A 115 -12.13 -3.26 13.98
C LEU A 115 -11.78 -1.78 14.12
N LYS A 116 -11.26 -1.42 15.29
CA LYS A 116 -10.55 -0.16 15.48
C LYS A 116 -9.09 -0.34 15.10
N PHE A 117 -8.63 0.49 14.16
CA PHE A 117 -7.21 0.59 13.81
C PHE A 117 -6.51 1.57 14.76
N THR A 118 -5.26 1.27 15.12
CA THR A 118 -4.46 2.04 16.09
C THR A 118 -3.00 2.13 15.64
N GLU A 119 -2.19 2.97 16.30
CA GLU A 119 -0.74 2.98 16.07
C GLU A 119 -0.13 1.63 16.50
N GLY A 120 0.94 1.22 15.81
CA GLY A 120 1.61 -0.06 16.09
C GLY A 120 2.05 -0.19 17.55
N PHE A 121 1.80 -1.37 18.11
CA PHE A 121 2.17 -1.70 19.48
C PHE A 121 2.79 -3.08 19.60
N ASP A 122 3.63 -3.23 20.61
CA ASP A 122 4.18 -4.50 21.06
C ASP A 122 3.46 -4.98 22.32
N ILE A 123 3.63 -6.27 22.63
CA ILE A 123 3.16 -6.84 23.89
C ILE A 123 4.35 -7.02 24.81
N GLU A 124 4.44 -6.15 25.82
CA GLU A 124 5.46 -6.20 26.86
C GLU A 124 4.80 -6.56 28.19
N ASN A 125 5.23 -7.67 28.79
CA ASN A 125 4.68 -8.16 30.08
C ASN A 125 3.14 -8.24 30.09
N GLY A 126 2.53 -8.64 28.97
CA GLY A 126 1.09 -8.76 28.81
C GLY A 126 0.33 -7.44 28.60
N LYS A 127 1.04 -6.33 28.41
CA LYS A 127 0.43 -5.01 28.14
C LYS A 127 0.77 -4.54 26.73
N LYS A 128 -0.16 -3.84 26.10
CA LYS A 128 0.07 -3.14 24.83
C LYS A 128 0.96 -1.92 25.10
N VAL A 129 2.09 -1.81 24.41
CA VAL A 129 3.05 -0.70 24.51
C VAL A 129 3.31 -0.17 23.11
N GLN A 130 3.10 1.14 22.89
CA GLN A 130 3.32 1.77 21.59
C GLN A 130 4.79 1.64 21.17
N THR A 131 5.04 1.09 19.98
CA THR A 131 6.42 0.83 19.50
C THR A 131 7.22 2.11 19.31
N TYR A 132 6.56 3.18 18.82
CA TYR A 132 7.17 4.50 18.64
C TYR A 132 6.42 5.57 19.45
N PRO A 133 6.86 5.90 20.68
CA PRO A 133 6.11 6.80 21.58
C PRO A 133 6.00 8.24 21.08
N GLY A 134 6.80 8.65 20.10
CA GLY A 134 6.74 9.99 19.48
C GLY A 134 5.78 10.13 18.31
N ARG A 135 5.06 9.06 17.94
CA ARG A 135 4.08 9.05 16.84
C ARG A 135 2.66 9.34 17.35
N PHE A 136 1.67 9.16 16.48
CA PHE A 136 0.27 9.32 16.84
C PHE A 136 -0.08 8.45 18.06
N PRO A 137 -0.84 8.97 19.04
CA PRO A 137 -1.22 8.19 20.21
C PRO A 137 -2.07 6.96 19.83
N MET A 138 -1.78 5.82 20.43
CA MET A 138 -2.69 4.65 20.37
C MET A 138 -4.10 5.04 20.87
N GLY A 139 -5.12 4.57 20.14
CA GLY A 139 -6.55 4.66 20.49
C GLY A 139 -7.21 3.32 20.74
#